data_AF-A0A917G0X5-F1
#
_entry.id   AF-A0A917G0X5-F1
#
_cell.length_a   1.000
_cell.length_b   1.000
_cell.length_c   1.000
_cell.angle_alpha   90.00
_cell.angle_beta   90.00
_cell.angle_gamma   90.00
#
_symmetry.space_group_name_H-M   'P 1'
#
loop_
_entity.id
_entity.type
_entity.pdbx_description
1 polymer ?
#
loop_
_entity_poly.entity_id
_entity_poly.type
_entity_poly.pdbx_seq_one_letter_code
_entity_poly.pdbx_strand_id
1 'polypeptide(L)'
;MIGQRSRLALFSLALCACASVSCGSTETTAVPPLPASPPLSSVGAPASTTAPVPTTAPASDAESVSSGSDVVDSSGSDVVDAEPESGGGVAATPAPAGPAPGADQPGTESPPAGGGPAPAPIPQSEWCLDPESAAVLDALAGLGTDSQGLRFVAGWWDHTTVAAGCPSLNWVLARGDDQDMRAPDNFYLFFDAQGTYLGPATPEFHTNSHLTASTDDSATILFQSAESLPDHSAPAHVSTVTYTLDNGVIVVDGQLPAADWG
;
A
#
# COMPACT_ATOMS: atom_id res chain seq x y z
N MET A 1 44.57 -13.89 25.32
CA MET A 1 43.89 -14.84 24.41
C MET A 1 43.30 -14.00 23.29
N ILE A 2 43.94 -13.67 22.16
CA ILE A 2 44.50 -14.43 21.02
C ILE A 2 43.49 -15.38 20.34
N GLY A 3 43.12 -15.02 19.10
CA GLY A 3 42.58 -15.88 18.02
C GLY A 3 41.07 -15.75 17.79
N GLN A 4 40.49 -15.60 16.58
CA GLN A 4 40.89 -15.67 15.16
C GLN A 4 39.99 -14.67 14.37
N ARG A 5 40.49 -13.77 13.52
CA ARG A 5 40.84 -13.90 12.09
C ARG A 5 39.74 -14.42 11.13
N SER A 6 39.17 -13.45 10.41
CA SER A 6 39.08 -13.36 8.93
C SER A 6 38.35 -14.46 8.14
N ARG A 7 37.29 -14.06 7.42
CA ARG A 7 37.19 -14.24 5.95
C ARG A 7 36.44 -13.08 5.30
N LEU A 8 37.18 -12.25 4.57
CA LEU A 8 36.69 -11.41 3.47
C LEU A 8 36.11 -12.34 2.39
N ALA A 9 34.92 -12.03 1.89
CA ALA A 9 34.48 -12.50 0.58
C ALA A 9 34.51 -11.32 -0.39
N LEU A 10 35.53 -11.32 -1.25
CA LEU A 10 35.62 -10.52 -2.46
C LEU A 10 34.61 -11.07 -3.48
N PHE A 11 33.58 -10.30 -3.84
CA PHE A 11 32.80 -10.58 -5.04
C PHE A 11 33.38 -9.79 -6.22
N SER A 12 33.79 -10.54 -7.24
CA SER A 12 34.43 -10.06 -8.46
C SER A 12 33.46 -9.30 -9.35
N LEU A 13 33.93 -8.17 -9.90
CA LEU A 13 33.38 -7.52 -11.08
C LEU A 13 33.39 -8.48 -12.27
N ALA A 14 32.25 -8.60 -12.95
CA ALA A 14 32.18 -9.05 -14.34
C ALA A 14 31.80 -7.86 -15.22
N LEU A 15 32.80 -7.25 -15.87
CA LEU A 15 32.60 -6.37 -17.01
C LEU A 15 32.00 -7.20 -18.16
N CYS A 16 30.79 -6.87 -18.59
CA CYS A 16 30.31 -7.30 -19.90
C CYS A 16 30.33 -6.08 -20.84
N ALA A 17 31.37 -6.02 -21.68
CA ALA A 17 31.45 -5.11 -22.80
C ALA A 17 31.00 -5.85 -24.06
N CYS A 18 29.91 -5.42 -24.70
CA CYS A 18 29.56 -5.81 -26.06
C CYS A 18 28.96 -4.62 -26.82
N ALA A 19 29.84 -4.03 -27.65
CA ALA A 19 29.62 -3.48 -28.98
C ALA A 19 28.29 -2.80 -29.35
N SER A 20 28.41 -1.51 -29.63
CA SER A 20 27.53 -0.71 -30.46
C SER A 20 27.56 -1.19 -31.93
N VAL A 21 26.42 -1.61 -32.47
CA VAL A 21 26.16 -1.74 -33.91
C VAL A 21 25.13 -0.69 -34.31
N SER A 22 25.56 0.19 -35.19
CA SER A 22 24.77 1.21 -35.88
C SER A 22 24.51 0.76 -37.32
N CYS A 23 23.24 0.72 -37.71
CA CYS A 23 22.62 0.79 -39.05
C CYS A 23 21.13 0.50 -38.79
N GLY A 24 20.11 1.24 -39.22
CA GLY A 24 19.96 2.08 -40.40
C GLY A 24 18.67 1.64 -41.10
N SER A 25 17.77 2.60 -41.34
CA SER A 25 16.66 2.59 -42.31
C SER A 25 15.29 2.02 -41.91
N THR A 26 14.36 2.98 -41.86
CA THR A 26 12.91 2.97 -42.16
C THR A 26 12.37 1.79 -42.98
N GLU A 27 11.37 1.10 -42.42
CA GLU A 27 10.32 0.45 -43.21
C GLU A 27 8.98 0.57 -42.48
N THR A 28 8.13 1.49 -42.97
CA THR A 28 6.71 1.59 -42.60
C THR A 28 5.98 0.42 -43.23
N THR A 29 5.76 -0.65 -42.46
CA THR A 29 4.82 -1.70 -42.83
C THR A 29 3.43 -1.33 -42.31
N ALA A 30 2.55 -1.00 -43.24
CA ALA A 30 1.13 -0.79 -42.97
C ALA A 30 0.49 -2.10 -42.48
N VAL A 31 0.02 -2.10 -41.24
CA VAL A 31 -0.77 -3.18 -40.66
C VAL A 31 -2.17 -3.16 -41.30
N PRO A 32 -2.68 -4.26 -41.87
CA PRO A 32 -4.05 -4.32 -42.36
C PRO A 32 -5.05 -4.23 -41.18
N PRO A 33 -6.21 -3.60 -41.36
CA PRO A 33 -7.21 -3.50 -40.30
C PRO A 33 -7.71 -4.90 -39.90
N LEU A 34 -7.71 -5.16 -38.59
CA LEU A 34 -8.32 -6.35 -37.99
C LEU A 34 -9.81 -6.44 -38.37
N PRO A 35 -10.33 -7.62 -38.72
CA PRO A 35 -11.76 -7.80 -38.94
C PRO A 35 -12.54 -7.58 -37.64
N ALA A 36 -13.67 -6.89 -37.76
CA ALA A 36 -14.58 -6.59 -36.65
C ALA A 36 -15.00 -7.87 -35.92
N SER A 37 -14.80 -7.89 -34.59
CA SER A 37 -15.28 -8.96 -33.72
C SER A 37 -16.82 -9.02 -33.77
N PRO A 38 -17.41 -10.22 -33.88
CA PRO A 38 -18.87 -10.39 -33.83
C PRO A 38 -19.42 -10.08 -32.42
N PRO A 39 -20.70 -9.68 -32.31
CA PRO A 39 -21.32 -9.37 -31.02
C PRO A 39 -21.39 -10.60 -30.11
N LEU A 40 -21.02 -10.40 -28.85
CA LEU A 40 -21.12 -11.37 -27.77
C LEU A 40 -22.57 -11.88 -27.66
N SER A 41 -22.74 -13.19 -27.86
CA SER A 41 -23.97 -13.88 -27.53
C SER A 41 -24.10 -13.96 -26.01
N SER A 42 -25.14 -13.32 -25.48
CA SER A 42 -25.63 -13.49 -24.12
C SER A 42 -25.99 -14.96 -23.90
N VAL A 43 -25.27 -15.65 -23.01
CA VAL A 43 -25.61 -17.00 -22.58
C VAL A 43 -25.67 -17.03 -21.06
N GLY A 44 -26.91 -17.04 -20.57
CA GLY A 44 -27.40 -17.99 -19.57
C GLY A 44 -26.71 -18.00 -18.21
N ALA A 45 -27.36 -17.34 -17.24
CA ALA A 45 -27.24 -17.70 -15.84
C ALA A 45 -27.79 -19.12 -15.59
N PRO A 46 -27.10 -19.98 -14.83
CA PRO A 46 -27.74 -21.09 -14.16
C PRO A 46 -27.79 -20.90 -12.64
N ALA A 47 -29.04 -20.89 -12.17
CA ALA A 47 -29.59 -21.54 -10.99
C ALA A 47 -28.80 -21.53 -9.67
N SER A 48 -29.40 -20.83 -8.70
CA SER A 48 -29.23 -21.01 -7.26
C SER A 48 -29.23 -22.48 -6.86
N THR A 49 -28.15 -22.94 -6.24
CA THR A 49 -28.09 -24.24 -5.58
C THR A 49 -28.30 -24.06 -4.08
N THR A 50 -29.28 -24.79 -3.59
CA THR A 50 -29.78 -24.86 -2.21
C THR A 50 -28.71 -25.32 -1.21
N ALA A 51 -28.61 -24.59 -0.10
CA ALA A 51 -27.77 -24.92 1.05
C ALA A 51 -28.26 -26.19 1.78
N PRO A 52 -27.35 -27.08 2.24
CA PRO A 52 -27.71 -28.13 3.18
C PRO A 52 -27.80 -27.62 4.63
N VAL A 53 -28.83 -28.12 5.30
CA VAL A 53 -29.20 -27.94 6.72
C VAL A 53 -28.08 -28.40 7.67
N PRO A 54 -27.76 -27.65 8.74
CA PRO A 54 -26.84 -28.13 9.77
C PRO A 54 -27.51 -29.17 10.69
N THR A 55 -26.87 -30.33 10.80
CA THR A 55 -27.19 -31.39 11.76
C THR A 55 -26.65 -31.00 13.15
N THR A 56 -27.56 -30.84 14.10
CA THR A 56 -27.28 -30.69 15.54
C THR A 56 -26.86 -32.03 16.15
N ALA A 57 -25.76 -32.05 16.90
CA ALA A 57 -25.39 -33.14 17.80
C ALA A 57 -25.05 -32.59 19.20
N PRO A 58 -25.24 -33.38 20.27
CA PRO A 58 -25.55 -32.89 21.60
C PRO A 58 -24.34 -32.58 22.50
N ALA A 59 -24.66 -31.80 23.52
CA ALA A 59 -23.86 -31.43 24.68
C ALA A 59 -23.12 -32.60 25.34
N SER A 60 -21.93 -32.29 25.86
CA SER A 60 -21.30 -33.05 26.94
C SER A 60 -20.77 -32.06 27.97
N ASP A 61 -21.47 -32.03 29.10
CA ASP A 61 -21.03 -31.49 30.37
C ASP A 61 -19.67 -32.07 30.78
N ALA A 62 -18.78 -31.20 31.21
CA ALA A 62 -17.70 -31.56 32.12
C ALA A 62 -17.44 -30.37 33.04
N GLU A 63 -18.00 -30.49 34.24
CA GLU A 63 -17.71 -29.66 35.39
C GLU A 63 -16.23 -29.74 35.75
N SER A 64 -15.61 -28.60 36.03
CA SER A 64 -14.39 -28.54 36.82
C SER A 64 -14.37 -27.26 37.64
N VAL A 65 -14.80 -27.45 38.88
CA VAL A 65 -14.57 -26.58 40.03
C VAL A 65 -13.09 -26.69 40.45
N SER A 66 -12.44 -25.56 40.74
CA SER A 66 -11.72 -25.38 42.01
C SER A 66 -11.17 -23.96 42.17
N SER A 67 -11.57 -23.33 43.27
CA SER A 67 -10.84 -22.46 44.21
C SER A 67 -9.60 -21.71 43.69
N GLY A 68 -9.50 -20.39 43.77
CA GLY A 68 -9.82 -19.53 44.91
C GLY A 68 -8.51 -18.95 45.46
N SER A 69 -8.32 -17.64 45.37
CA SER A 69 -7.43 -16.88 46.25
C SER A 69 -7.77 -15.38 46.19
N ASP A 70 -8.26 -14.97 47.34
CA ASP A 70 -8.55 -13.67 47.91
C ASP A 70 -7.55 -12.52 47.63
N VAL A 71 -8.16 -11.33 47.45
CA VAL A 71 -7.86 -10.03 48.09
C VAL A 71 -6.48 -9.39 47.88
N VAL A 72 -6.45 -8.29 47.11
CA VAL A 72 -5.90 -7.01 47.58
C VAL A 72 -6.77 -5.85 47.06
N ASP A 73 -7.45 -5.21 48.01
CA ASP A 73 -8.04 -3.88 47.92
C ASP A 73 -6.92 -2.83 47.83
N SER A 74 -7.03 -1.91 46.87
CA SER A 74 -6.31 -0.63 46.94
C SER A 74 -7.20 0.46 46.37
N SER A 75 -7.90 1.07 47.31
CA SER A 75 -8.57 2.35 47.23
C SER A 75 -7.64 3.51 46.79
N GLY A 76 -8.18 4.46 46.03
CA GLY A 76 -7.62 5.80 45.77
C GLY A 76 -8.00 6.31 44.38
N SER A 77 -9.09 7.09 44.24
CA SER A 77 -9.06 8.57 44.10
C SER A 77 -8.23 9.01 42.89
N ASP A 78 -8.81 9.55 41.83
CA ASP A 78 -9.38 10.90 41.80
C ASP A 78 -10.36 11.08 40.64
N VAL A 79 -11.41 11.87 40.92
CA VAL A 79 -12.43 12.32 39.99
C VAL A 79 -11.93 13.61 39.37
N VAL A 80 -11.57 13.60 38.08
CA VAL A 80 -11.40 14.86 37.32
C VAL A 80 -12.65 15.11 36.51
N ASP A 81 -13.48 15.97 37.10
CA ASP A 81 -14.58 16.69 36.49
C ASP A 81 -13.99 17.63 35.42
N ALA A 82 -14.26 17.34 34.15
CA ALA A 82 -13.95 18.23 33.03
C ALA A 82 -15.26 18.69 32.40
N GLU A 83 -15.62 19.91 32.79
CA GLU A 83 -16.68 20.76 32.25
C GLU A 83 -16.60 20.85 30.71
N PRO A 84 -17.68 20.55 29.96
CA PRO A 84 -17.77 20.93 28.55
C PRO A 84 -18.20 22.39 28.44
N GLU A 85 -17.27 23.27 28.10
CA GLU A 85 -17.61 24.65 27.71
C GLU A 85 -18.49 24.64 26.45
N SER A 86 -19.70 25.10 26.65
CA SER A 86 -20.71 25.42 25.65
C SER A 86 -20.32 26.72 24.94
N GLY A 87 -19.67 26.61 23.78
CA GLY A 87 -19.29 27.73 22.93
C GLY A 87 -20.28 27.96 21.79
N GLY A 88 -21.06 29.04 21.89
CA GLY A 88 -22.19 29.37 21.04
C GLY A 88 -21.88 29.60 19.56
N GLY A 89 -22.94 29.40 18.75
CA GLY A 89 -22.91 29.65 17.33
C GLY A 89 -22.76 31.13 16.95
N VAL A 90 -22.25 31.34 15.74
CA VAL A 90 -22.46 32.57 14.98
C VAL A 90 -22.71 32.20 13.54
N ALA A 91 -23.94 32.47 13.11
CA ALA A 91 -24.36 32.45 11.73
C ALA A 91 -23.74 33.62 10.94
N ALA A 92 -23.37 33.30 9.70
CA ALA A 92 -23.22 34.12 8.50
C ALA A 92 -23.01 35.65 8.61
N THR A 93 -21.96 36.12 7.93
CA THR A 93 -21.95 37.43 7.27
C THR A 93 -21.51 37.25 5.81
N PRO A 94 -22.38 37.51 4.82
CA PRO A 94 -21.97 37.65 3.43
C PRO A 94 -21.75 39.13 3.07
N ALA A 95 -20.68 39.45 2.33
CA ALA A 95 -20.55 40.57 1.38
C ALA A 95 -19.06 40.81 1.01
N PRO A 96 -18.73 41.51 -0.10
CA PRO A 96 -19.52 41.92 -1.26
C PRO A 96 -18.94 41.45 -2.62
N ALA A 97 -19.73 41.63 -3.68
CA ALA A 97 -19.31 41.51 -5.07
C ALA A 97 -18.74 42.83 -5.62
N GLY A 98 -17.74 42.73 -6.51
CA GLY A 98 -17.32 43.74 -7.50
C GLY A 98 -16.07 44.57 -7.11
N PRO A 99 -15.24 45.05 -8.08
CA PRO A 99 -15.58 45.38 -9.47
C PRO A 99 -14.74 44.69 -10.57
N ALA A 100 -15.19 44.92 -11.81
CA ALA A 100 -14.75 44.39 -13.10
C ALA A 100 -13.42 45.01 -13.63
N PRO A 101 -12.92 44.60 -14.82
CA PRO A 101 -11.51 44.71 -15.24
C PRO A 101 -11.10 46.12 -15.70
N GLY A 102 -9.90 46.53 -15.28
CA GLY A 102 -9.22 47.74 -15.74
C GLY A 102 -8.14 47.43 -16.76
N ALA A 103 -8.24 48.11 -17.91
CA ALA A 103 -7.35 48.05 -19.06
C ALA A 103 -5.97 48.68 -18.81
N ASP A 104 -5.03 48.25 -19.64
CA ASP A 104 -3.86 48.98 -20.16
C ASP A 104 -2.92 49.69 -19.18
N GLN A 105 -1.73 49.10 -19.00
CA GLN A 105 -0.51 49.88 -18.83
C GLN A 105 0.57 49.48 -19.85
N PRO A 106 1.19 50.44 -20.56
CA PRO A 106 2.22 50.18 -21.56
C PRO A 106 3.61 50.01 -20.94
N GLY A 107 4.35 49.03 -21.48
CA GLY A 107 5.79 49.09 -21.74
C GLY A 107 6.72 49.37 -20.55
N THR A 108 7.22 48.30 -19.93
CA THR A 108 8.58 48.32 -19.39
C THR A 108 9.35 47.19 -20.07
N GLU A 109 10.23 47.59 -20.98
CA GLU A 109 11.16 46.73 -21.69
C GLU A 109 12.08 46.04 -20.66
N SER A 110 11.86 44.75 -20.41
CA SER A 110 12.79 43.93 -19.64
C SER A 110 14.04 43.64 -20.48
N PRO A 111 15.25 43.76 -19.91
CA PRO A 111 16.48 43.36 -20.59
C PRO A 111 16.44 41.84 -20.89
N PRO A 112 17.15 41.35 -21.92
CA PRO A 112 17.16 39.93 -22.25
C PRO A 112 17.71 39.15 -21.05
N ALA A 113 16.83 38.40 -20.39
CA ALA A 113 17.19 37.45 -19.36
C ALA A 113 18.20 36.48 -19.98
N GLY A 114 19.42 36.49 -19.44
CA GLY A 114 20.49 35.61 -19.86
C GLY A 114 19.99 34.16 -19.85
N GLY A 115 20.37 33.42 -20.90
CA GLY A 115 20.16 31.98 -20.97
C GLY A 115 20.87 31.28 -19.83
N GLY A 116 20.18 31.16 -18.69
CA GLY A 116 20.51 30.18 -17.68
C GLY A 116 20.37 28.79 -18.31
N PRO A 117 21.22 27.83 -17.96
CA PRO A 117 21.04 26.45 -18.39
C PRO A 117 19.60 26.03 -18.10
N ALA A 118 18.90 25.49 -19.11
CA ALA A 118 17.61 24.86 -18.89
C ALA A 118 17.77 23.86 -17.75
N PRO A 119 16.81 23.79 -16.79
CA PRO A 119 16.85 22.80 -15.73
C PRO A 119 17.13 21.44 -16.36
N ALA A 120 18.18 20.76 -15.88
CA ALA A 120 18.46 19.41 -16.32
C ALA A 120 17.18 18.57 -16.10
N PRO A 121 16.74 17.76 -17.07
CA PRO A 121 15.63 16.85 -16.86
C PRO A 121 15.90 16.06 -15.58
N ILE A 122 14.97 16.13 -14.63
CA ILE A 122 15.02 15.27 -13.45
C ILE A 122 15.07 13.83 -13.99
N PRO A 123 16.01 12.99 -13.55
CA PRO A 123 16.03 11.60 -13.98
C PRO A 123 14.67 11.00 -13.63
N GLN A 124 13.92 10.60 -14.65
CA GLN A 124 12.73 9.80 -14.42
C GLN A 124 13.22 8.46 -13.87
N SER A 125 12.63 8.01 -12.77
CA SER A 125 12.96 6.72 -12.17
C SER A 125 12.94 5.63 -13.24
N GLU A 126 13.93 4.74 -13.21
CA GLU A 126 13.94 3.56 -14.07
C GLU A 126 12.83 2.56 -13.70
N TRP A 127 12.27 2.73 -12.51
CA TRP A 127 11.21 1.93 -11.91
C TRP A 127 9.84 2.54 -12.20
N CYS A 128 8.85 1.66 -12.37
CA CYS A 128 7.45 2.06 -12.56
C CYS A 128 6.88 2.77 -11.35
N LEU A 129 7.35 2.40 -10.15
CA LEU A 129 7.06 3.09 -8.91
C LEU A 129 8.37 3.44 -8.21
N ASP A 130 8.59 4.75 -8.04
CA ASP A 130 9.73 5.25 -7.30
C ASP A 130 9.36 5.38 -5.81
N PRO A 131 10.03 4.64 -4.90
CA PRO A 131 9.76 4.74 -3.46
C PRO A 131 10.08 6.12 -2.88
N GLU A 132 10.89 6.93 -3.57
CA GLU A 132 11.21 8.31 -3.18
C GLU A 132 10.31 9.35 -3.88
N SER A 133 9.33 8.91 -4.67
CA SER A 133 8.37 9.82 -5.28
C SER A 133 7.53 10.55 -4.24
N ALA A 134 7.13 11.78 -4.55
CA ALA A 134 6.30 12.58 -3.66
C ALA A 134 4.99 11.88 -3.27
N ALA A 135 4.39 11.10 -4.19
CA ALA A 135 3.17 10.35 -3.91
C ALA A 135 3.38 9.22 -2.89
N VAL A 136 4.49 8.47 -2.99
CA VAL A 136 4.82 7.42 -2.01
C VAL A 136 5.18 8.04 -0.67
N LEU A 137 5.98 9.11 -0.66
CA LEU A 137 6.35 9.80 0.57
C LEU A 137 5.14 10.42 1.30
N ASP A 138 4.18 10.99 0.56
CA ASP A 138 2.93 11.52 1.11
C ASP A 138 2.04 10.39 1.67
N ALA A 139 1.91 9.28 0.94
CA ALA A 139 1.15 8.12 1.40
C ALA A 139 1.74 7.53 2.69
N LEU A 140 3.08 7.41 2.78
CA LEU A 140 3.77 6.96 3.98
C LEU A 140 3.58 7.93 5.15
N ALA A 141 3.67 9.24 4.91
CA ALA A 141 3.43 10.25 5.93
C ALA A 141 1.98 10.22 6.44
N GLY A 142 1.02 9.93 5.56
CA GLY A 142 -0.40 9.78 5.88
C GLY A 142 -0.71 8.63 6.84
N LEU A 143 0.16 7.62 6.97
CA LEU A 143 0.02 6.54 7.94
C LEU A 143 0.39 6.97 9.38
N GLY A 144 1.13 8.08 9.55
CA GLY A 144 1.59 8.56 10.85
C GLY A 144 2.81 7.77 11.36
N THR A 145 2.68 7.16 12.54
CA THR A 145 3.74 6.38 13.19
C THR A 145 3.26 4.98 13.56
N ASP A 146 4.18 4.04 13.59
CA ASP A 146 3.92 2.66 14.02
C ASP A 146 3.69 2.55 15.54
N SER A 147 3.48 1.33 16.05
CA SER A 147 3.24 1.05 17.47
C SER A 147 4.43 1.41 18.37
N GLN A 148 5.60 1.65 17.79
CA GLN A 148 6.82 2.06 18.49
C GLN A 148 7.09 3.57 18.38
N GLY A 149 6.21 4.32 17.70
CA GLY A 149 6.37 5.75 17.48
C GLY A 149 7.37 6.10 16.36
N LEU A 150 7.75 5.12 15.54
CA LEU A 150 8.64 5.31 14.39
C LEU A 150 7.82 5.69 13.16
N ARG A 151 8.41 6.53 12.29
CA ARG A 151 7.75 6.88 11.03
C ARG A 151 7.72 5.68 10.09
N PHE A 152 6.68 5.59 9.26
CA PHE A 152 6.67 4.60 8.19
C PHE A 152 7.64 4.99 7.07
N VAL A 153 8.36 3.99 6.54
CA VAL A 153 9.26 4.10 5.39
C VAL A 153 8.95 2.99 4.39
N ALA A 154 9.32 3.19 3.13
CA ALA A 154 9.26 2.13 2.11
C ALA A 154 10.27 1.03 2.45
N GLY A 155 9.78 -0.20 2.68
CA GLY A 155 10.60 -1.37 2.97
C GLY A 155 10.90 -2.21 1.74
N TRP A 156 9.85 -2.61 1.03
CA TRP A 156 9.91 -3.36 -0.22
C TRP A 156 8.89 -2.78 -1.19
N TRP A 157 9.14 -2.85 -2.50
CA TRP A 157 8.18 -2.38 -3.50
C TRP A 157 8.29 -3.18 -4.79
N ASP A 158 7.40 -2.90 -5.73
CA ASP A 158 7.48 -3.45 -7.08
C ASP A 158 8.73 -2.92 -7.82
N HIS A 159 9.63 -3.84 -8.19
CA HIS A 159 10.84 -3.54 -8.97
C HIS A 159 10.61 -3.68 -10.48
N THR A 160 9.39 -3.53 -10.97
CA THR A 160 9.15 -3.50 -12.41
C THR A 160 9.73 -2.21 -13.00
N THR A 161 10.48 -2.37 -14.09
CA THR A 161 11.11 -1.23 -14.77
C THR A 161 10.22 -0.70 -15.88
N VAL A 162 10.33 0.60 -16.18
CA VAL A 162 9.59 1.23 -17.28
C VAL A 162 9.85 0.53 -18.62
N ALA A 163 11.07 0.00 -18.82
CA ALA A 163 11.44 -0.75 -20.02
C ALA A 163 10.70 -2.10 -20.17
N ALA A 164 10.27 -2.71 -19.07
CA ALA A 164 9.50 -3.94 -19.07
C ALA A 164 7.99 -3.70 -19.31
N GLY A 165 7.54 -2.45 -19.25
CA GLY A 165 6.13 -2.07 -19.22
C GLY A 165 5.62 -2.05 -17.79
N CYS A 166 5.00 -0.94 -17.39
CA CYS A 166 4.52 -0.78 -16.02
C CYS A 166 3.20 -1.50 -15.80
N PRO A 167 3.08 -2.25 -14.68
CA PRO A 167 1.83 -2.89 -14.34
C PRO A 167 0.79 -1.82 -14.04
N SER A 168 -0.46 -2.15 -14.32
CA SER A 168 -1.62 -1.33 -13.96
C SER A 168 -1.69 -1.07 -12.45
N LEU A 169 -1.30 -2.06 -11.63
CA LEU A 169 -1.25 -2.00 -10.18
C LEU A 169 0.18 -2.16 -9.66
N ASN A 170 0.71 -1.13 -9.02
CA ASN A 170 1.99 -1.14 -8.32
C ASN A 170 1.74 -1.17 -6.80
N TRP A 171 2.74 -1.59 -6.03
CA TRP A 171 2.63 -1.68 -4.57
C TRP A 171 3.93 -1.33 -3.84
N VAL A 172 3.78 -0.85 -2.61
CA VAL A 172 4.86 -0.58 -1.65
C VAL A 172 4.49 -1.18 -0.31
N LEU A 173 5.40 -1.92 0.30
CA LEU A 173 5.34 -2.30 1.71
C LEU A 173 5.86 -1.13 2.56
N ALA A 174 4.98 -0.52 3.33
CA ALA A 174 5.31 0.43 4.38
C ALA A 174 5.58 -0.32 5.70
N ARG A 175 6.67 0.05 6.37
CA ARG A 175 7.09 -0.50 7.67
C ARG A 175 7.68 0.60 8.55
N GLY A 176 7.80 0.37 9.86
CA GLY A 176 8.54 1.27 10.75
C GLY A 176 10.00 1.49 10.31
N ASP A 177 10.53 2.69 10.53
CA ASP A 177 11.97 2.97 10.38
C ASP A 177 12.77 2.02 11.30
N ASP A 178 13.92 1.51 10.87
CA ASP A 178 14.75 0.52 11.60
C ASP A 178 14.13 -0.87 11.89
N GLN A 179 12.93 -1.15 11.39
CA GLN A 179 12.28 -2.45 11.55
C GLN A 179 12.74 -3.49 10.51
N ASP A 180 12.86 -4.75 10.88
CA ASP A 180 12.99 -5.86 9.92
C ASP A 180 11.68 -6.08 9.15
N MET A 181 11.73 -6.76 7.99
CA MET A 181 10.52 -7.07 7.19
C MET A 181 9.44 -7.88 7.93
N ARG A 182 9.77 -8.41 9.11
CA ARG A 182 8.88 -9.20 9.98
C ARG A 182 8.28 -8.36 11.13
N ALA A 183 8.38 -7.05 11.05
CA ALA A 183 7.84 -6.17 12.07
C ALA A 183 6.33 -6.28 12.19
N PRO A 184 5.78 -5.98 13.39
CA PRO A 184 4.36 -6.13 13.67
C PRO A 184 3.48 -5.19 12.83
N ASP A 185 4.02 -4.07 12.38
CA ASP A 185 3.26 -3.01 11.72
C ASP A 185 3.69 -2.86 10.26
N ASN A 186 3.03 -3.61 9.38
CA ASN A 186 3.25 -3.59 7.94
C ASN A 186 1.95 -3.18 7.23
N PHE A 187 2.06 -2.24 6.28
CA PHE A 187 0.98 -1.91 5.35
C PHE A 187 1.43 -2.16 3.91
N TYR A 188 0.57 -2.78 3.12
CA TYR A 188 0.72 -2.76 1.66
C TYR A 188 -0.05 -1.57 1.12
N LEU A 189 0.64 -0.67 0.42
CA LEU A 189 0.09 0.53 -0.20
C LEU A 189 0.00 0.30 -1.71
N PHE A 190 -1.13 0.63 -2.31
CA PHE A 190 -1.36 0.43 -3.75
C PHE A 190 -1.29 1.74 -4.53
N PHE A 191 -0.73 1.65 -5.73
CA PHE A 191 -0.59 2.76 -6.67
C PHE A 191 -0.99 2.31 -8.07
N ASP A 192 -1.55 3.20 -8.88
CA ASP A 192 -1.77 2.91 -10.30
C ASP A 192 -0.47 3.00 -11.12
N ALA A 193 -0.53 2.70 -12.42
CA ALA A 193 0.58 2.81 -13.36
C ALA A 193 1.15 4.24 -13.50
N GLN A 194 0.41 5.26 -13.06
CA GLN A 194 0.82 6.67 -13.07
C GLN A 194 1.44 7.12 -11.74
N GLY A 195 1.49 6.23 -10.74
CA GLY A 195 1.97 6.54 -9.40
C GLY A 195 0.94 7.25 -8.51
N THR A 196 -0.35 7.23 -8.88
CA THR A 196 -1.42 7.75 -8.03
C THR A 196 -1.70 6.78 -6.90
N TYR A 197 -1.73 7.29 -5.66
CA TYR A 197 -2.05 6.47 -4.49
C TYR A 197 -3.52 6.03 -4.49
N LEU A 198 -3.76 4.73 -4.36
CA LEU A 198 -5.09 4.11 -4.38
C LEU A 198 -5.60 3.74 -2.97
N GLY A 199 -4.72 3.73 -1.97
CA GLY A 199 -5.04 3.35 -0.59
C GLY A 199 -4.24 2.17 -0.06
N PRO A 200 -4.36 1.86 1.23
CA PRO A 200 -3.75 0.68 1.82
C PRO A 200 -4.60 -0.57 1.54
N ALA A 201 -3.97 -1.73 1.57
CA ALA A 201 -4.63 -3.04 1.45
C ALA A 201 -5.66 -3.25 2.57
N THR A 202 -5.32 -2.83 3.79
CA THR A 202 -6.17 -2.92 4.96
C THR A 202 -6.25 -1.56 5.66
N PRO A 203 -7.40 -1.21 6.26
CA PRO A 203 -7.52 0.02 7.03
C PRO A 203 -6.70 0.00 8.33
N GLU A 204 -6.39 -1.19 8.83
CA GLU A 204 -5.63 -1.42 10.05
C GLU A 204 -4.33 -2.16 9.74
N PHE A 205 -3.33 -2.03 10.62
CA PHE A 205 -2.08 -2.77 10.49
C PHE A 205 -2.32 -4.24 10.82
N HIS A 206 -1.60 -5.14 10.13
CA HIS A 206 -1.60 -6.55 10.47
C HIS A 206 -0.18 -7.06 10.60
N THR A 207 0.07 -7.68 11.75
CA THR A 207 1.29 -8.44 12.00
C THR A 207 1.30 -9.68 11.12
N ASN A 208 2.44 -9.98 10.49
CA ASN A 208 2.66 -11.14 9.60
C ASN A 208 1.82 -11.18 8.31
N SER A 209 1.69 -10.06 7.61
CA SER A 209 1.25 -10.05 6.22
C SER A 209 2.43 -10.22 5.25
N HIS A 210 2.23 -10.93 4.14
CA HIS A 210 3.21 -10.99 3.06
C HIS A 210 2.56 -11.12 1.69
N LEU A 211 3.13 -10.43 0.70
CA LEU A 211 2.75 -10.59 -0.69
C LEU A 211 3.19 -11.95 -1.23
N THR A 212 2.25 -12.71 -1.77
CA THR A 212 2.47 -14.08 -2.29
C THR A 212 2.44 -14.14 -3.82
N ALA A 213 1.69 -13.24 -4.46
CA ALA A 213 1.63 -13.12 -5.90
C ALA A 213 1.37 -11.66 -6.31
N SER A 214 1.85 -11.29 -7.50
CA SER A 214 1.56 -10.02 -8.15
C SER A 214 1.42 -10.27 -9.66
N THR A 215 0.43 -9.68 -10.28
CA THR A 215 0.22 -9.62 -11.74
C THR A 215 0.21 -8.17 -12.21
N ASP A 216 -0.19 -7.93 -13.47
CA ASP A 216 -0.33 -6.57 -14.01
C ASP A 216 -1.34 -5.73 -13.23
N ASP A 217 -2.45 -6.33 -12.82
CA ASP A 217 -3.62 -5.68 -12.25
C ASP A 217 -3.99 -6.20 -10.86
N SER A 218 -3.26 -7.18 -10.30
CA SER A 218 -3.61 -7.77 -9.01
C SER A 218 -2.42 -8.05 -8.11
N ALA A 219 -2.68 -8.03 -6.81
CA ALA A 219 -1.74 -8.35 -5.75
C ALA A 219 -2.43 -9.28 -4.75
N THR A 220 -1.81 -10.41 -4.41
CA THR A 220 -2.35 -11.36 -3.43
C THR A 220 -1.51 -11.36 -2.17
N ILE A 221 -2.13 -11.01 -1.04
CA ILE A 221 -1.48 -10.92 0.26
C ILE A 221 -2.00 -12.04 1.17
N LEU A 222 -1.07 -12.72 1.83
CA LEU A 222 -1.35 -13.70 2.86
C LEU A 222 -1.19 -13.05 4.24
N PHE A 223 -2.28 -13.05 5.01
CA PHE A 223 -2.35 -12.60 6.40
C PHE A 223 -2.32 -13.81 7.33
N GLN A 224 -1.53 -13.73 8.39
CA GLN A 224 -1.41 -14.79 9.40
C GLN A 224 -1.49 -14.19 10.80
N SER A 225 -2.29 -14.76 11.70
CA SER A 225 -2.32 -14.37 13.11
C SER A 225 -0.95 -14.60 13.78
N ALA A 226 -0.51 -13.73 14.69
CA ALA A 226 0.73 -13.94 15.45
C ALA A 226 0.80 -15.29 16.20
N GLU A 227 -0.36 -15.84 16.58
CA GLU A 227 -0.51 -17.16 17.20
C GLU A 227 -0.15 -18.34 16.29
N SER A 228 0.15 -18.11 15.01
CA SER A 228 0.59 -19.17 14.08
C SER A 228 2.06 -19.59 14.28
N LEU A 229 2.76 -19.04 15.28
CA LEU A 229 4.13 -19.41 15.61
C LEU A 229 4.20 -20.79 16.30
N PRO A 230 5.27 -21.57 16.07
CA PRO A 230 5.33 -23.02 16.33
C PRO A 230 5.13 -23.47 17.78
N ASP A 231 5.12 -22.53 18.74
CA ASP A 231 4.96 -22.80 20.17
C ASP A 231 3.51 -22.64 20.67
N HIS A 232 2.57 -22.22 19.81
CA HIS A 232 1.16 -22.05 20.18
C HIS A 232 0.32 -23.21 19.63
N SER A 233 -0.44 -23.86 20.52
CA SER A 233 -1.33 -24.99 20.19
C SER A 233 -2.68 -24.55 19.62
N ALA A 234 -2.88 -23.24 19.46
CA ALA A 234 -4.06 -22.67 18.82
C ALA A 234 -3.98 -22.86 17.28
N PRO A 235 -5.11 -23.07 16.60
CA PRO A 235 -5.11 -23.12 15.14
C PRO A 235 -4.68 -21.76 14.58
N ALA A 236 -3.59 -21.76 13.81
CA ALA A 236 -3.15 -20.60 13.04
C ALA A 236 -4.31 -20.07 12.17
N HIS A 237 -4.69 -18.82 12.37
CA HIS A 237 -5.64 -18.15 11.50
C HIS A 237 -4.89 -17.59 10.28
N VAL A 238 -5.27 -18.06 9.10
CA VAL A 238 -4.63 -17.69 7.84
C VAL A 238 -5.71 -17.20 6.89
N SER A 239 -5.48 -16.05 6.25
CA SER A 239 -6.35 -15.54 5.21
C SER A 239 -5.56 -15.06 4.00
N THR A 240 -6.00 -15.45 2.81
CA THR A 240 -5.45 -15.00 1.54
C THR A 240 -6.43 -14.02 0.91
N VAL A 241 -5.97 -12.83 0.58
CA VAL A 241 -6.79 -11.77 0.00
C VAL A 241 -6.15 -11.29 -1.29
N THR A 242 -6.94 -11.24 -2.36
CA THR A 242 -6.52 -10.73 -3.67
C THR A 242 -7.12 -9.35 -3.88
N TYR A 243 -6.27 -8.40 -4.21
CA TYR A 243 -6.62 -7.03 -4.55
C TYR A 243 -6.46 -6.89 -6.05
N THR A 244 -7.53 -6.55 -6.76
CA THR A 244 -7.54 -6.37 -8.21
C THR A 244 -7.92 -4.95 -8.56
N LEU A 245 -7.15 -4.29 -9.42
CA LEU A 245 -7.48 -2.97 -9.95
C LEU A 245 -8.46 -3.11 -11.11
N ASP A 246 -9.71 -2.72 -10.89
CA ASP A 246 -10.74 -2.65 -11.93
C ASP A 246 -11.23 -1.22 -12.10
N ASN A 247 -11.05 -0.65 -13.30
CA ASN A 247 -11.48 0.71 -13.65
C ASN A 247 -11.00 1.80 -12.67
N GLY A 248 -9.77 1.66 -12.16
CA GLY A 248 -9.17 2.61 -11.21
C GLY A 248 -9.63 2.43 -9.75
N VAL A 249 -10.35 1.36 -9.44
CA VAL A 249 -10.81 1.02 -8.09
C VAL A 249 -10.25 -0.34 -7.67
N ILE A 250 -9.81 -0.44 -6.42
CA ILE A 250 -9.39 -1.71 -5.85
C ILE A 250 -10.62 -2.54 -5.48
N VAL A 251 -10.75 -3.69 -6.12
CA VAL A 251 -11.72 -4.75 -5.78
C VAL A 251 -11.00 -5.78 -4.91
N VAL A 252 -11.62 -6.14 -3.80
CA VAL A 252 -11.06 -7.06 -2.82
C VAL A 252 -11.81 -8.39 -2.90
N ASP A 253 -11.07 -9.48 -3.12
CA ASP A 253 -11.57 -10.85 -3.08
C ASP A 253 -10.89 -11.63 -1.94
N GLY A 254 -11.70 -12.38 -1.18
CA GLY A 254 -11.28 -13.05 0.04
C GLY A 254 -11.73 -12.33 1.32
N GLN A 255 -11.50 -12.98 2.46
CA GLN A 255 -11.91 -12.46 3.75
C GLN A 255 -10.76 -11.65 4.36
N LEU A 256 -10.96 -10.36 4.59
CA LEU A 256 -10.00 -9.59 5.38
C LEU A 256 -9.91 -10.19 6.80
N PRO A 257 -8.69 -10.31 7.37
CA PRO A 257 -8.54 -10.67 8.77
C PRO A 257 -9.35 -9.71 9.65
N ALA A 258 -9.88 -10.22 10.75
CA ALA A 258 -10.57 -9.37 11.70
C ALA A 258 -9.55 -8.47 12.43
N ALA A 259 -10.02 -7.31 12.91
CA ALA A 259 -9.22 -6.32 13.62
C ALA A 259 -8.47 -6.90 14.84
N ASP A 260 -9.00 -7.97 15.44
CA ASP A 260 -8.49 -8.65 16.62
C ASP A 260 -7.43 -9.73 16.32
N TRP A 261 -6.96 -9.86 15.06
CA TRP A 261 -5.89 -10.80 14.70
C TRP A 261 -4.47 -10.26 14.98
N GLY A 262 -4.36 -9.01 15.44
CA GLY A 262 -3.11 -8.30 15.77
C GLY A 262 -2.66 -8.48 17.21
#